data_AF-A0A172TM39-F1
#
_entry.id   AF-A0A172TM39-F1
#
_cell.length_a   1.000
_cell.length_b   1.000
_cell.length_c   1.000
_cell.angle_alpha   90.00
_cell.angle_beta   90.00
_cell.angle_gamma   90.00
#
_symmetry.space_group_name_H-M   'P 1'
#
loop_
_entity.id
_entity.type
_entity.pdbx_description
1 polymer ?
#
loop_
_entity_poly.entity_id
_entity_poly.type
_entity_poly.pdbx_seq_one_letter_code
_entity_poly.pdbx_strand_id
1 'polypeptide(L)'
;MQKIKHRVKCFDSEILVVHKNEAYELSIQSLLNPLGFGSALETFLDEDDAVSAAQYFCHMYTIAKEKGYYLQNNSFTKPDKESYAANWVIEKKFSEDEWSTILAG
;
A
#
# COMPACT_ATOMS: atom_id res chain seq x y z
N MET A 1 1.76 22.40 6.36
CA MET A 1 1.45 22.32 4.92
C MET A 1 1.75 20.90 4.45
N GLN A 2 0.80 20.23 3.80
CA GLN A 2 1.01 18.87 3.27
C GLN A 2 1.57 18.94 1.84
N LYS A 3 2.58 18.12 1.53
CA LYS A 3 3.23 18.11 0.21
C LYS A 3 3.51 16.68 -0.24
N ILE A 4 3.11 16.32 -1.45
CA ILE A 4 3.49 15.05 -2.07
C ILE A 4 5.00 15.09 -2.34
N LYS A 5 5.72 14.10 -1.81
CA LYS A 5 7.15 13.89 -2.02
C LYS A 5 7.43 12.88 -3.13
N HIS A 6 6.64 11.80 -3.19
CA HIS A 6 6.82 10.74 -4.15
C HIS A 6 5.49 10.16 -4.63
N ARG A 7 5.49 9.60 -5.84
CA ARG A 7 4.34 8.91 -6.44
C ARG A 7 4.79 7.61 -7.11
N VAL A 8 4.14 6.51 -6.77
CA VAL A 8 4.32 5.21 -7.42
C VAL A 8 3.01 4.85 -8.10
N LYS A 9 3.03 4.69 -9.42
CA LYS A 9 1.86 4.18 -10.15
C LYS A 9 1.65 2.71 -9.81
N CYS A 10 0.44 2.34 -9.43
CA CYS A 10 0.09 0.99 -9.04
C CYS A 10 -1.31 0.62 -9.54
N PHE A 11 -1.38 -0.01 -10.72
CA PHE A 11 -2.64 -0.34 -11.41
C PHE A 11 -3.50 0.91 -11.72
N ASP A 12 -4.77 0.85 -11.31
CA ASP A 12 -5.76 1.92 -11.33
C ASP A 12 -5.66 2.83 -10.11
N SER A 13 -4.52 2.80 -9.41
CA SER A 13 -4.23 3.58 -8.21
C SER A 13 -2.82 4.21 -8.27
N GLU A 14 -2.60 5.20 -7.41
CA GLU A 14 -1.28 5.74 -7.09
C GLU A 14 -1.01 5.58 -5.60
N ILE A 15 0.22 5.17 -5.27
CA ILE A 15 0.75 5.22 -3.91
C ILE A 15 1.50 6.54 -3.77
N LEU A 16 1.12 7.33 -2.77
CA LEU A 16 1.62 8.66 -2.51
C LEU A 16 2.43 8.64 -1.21
N VAL A 17 3.61 9.26 -1.25
CA VAL A 17 4.32 9.65 -0.03
C VAL A 17 4.02 11.13 0.20
N VAL A 18 3.30 11.42 1.28
CA VAL A 18 2.84 12.78 1.62
C VAL A 18 3.54 13.24 2.89
N HIS A 19 4.35 14.29 2.79
CA HIS A 19 4.93 14.93 3.96
C HIS A 19 3.86 15.73 4.69
N LYS A 20 3.63 15.38 5.97
CA LYS A 20 2.60 15.95 6.84
C LYS A 20 3.20 16.19 8.22
N ASN A 21 3.33 17.46 8.58
CA ASN A 21 4.00 17.92 9.80
C ASN A 21 5.47 17.51 9.82
N GLU A 22 5.85 16.57 10.69
CA GLU A 22 7.21 16.05 10.87
C GLU A 22 7.32 14.58 10.44
N ALA A 23 6.35 14.08 9.67
CA ALA A 23 6.25 12.69 9.26
C ALA A 23 5.87 12.54 7.78
N TYR A 24 6.05 11.34 7.25
CA TYR A 24 5.75 10.93 5.90
C TYR A 24 4.63 9.89 5.92
N GLU A 25 3.45 10.29 5.45
CA GLU A 25 2.28 9.43 5.34
C GLU A 25 2.31 8.70 3.99
N LEU A 26 2.19 7.38 4.03
CA LEU A 26 1.98 6.55 2.86
C LEU A 26 0.48 6.41 2.63
N SER A 27 0.00 6.82 1.45
CA SER A 27 -1.43 6.80 1.13
C SER A 27 -1.68 6.18 -0.24
N ILE A 28 -2.84 5.55 -0.44
CA ILE A 28 -3.28 5.03 -1.73
C ILE A 28 -4.49 5.79 -2.24
N GLN A 29 -4.43 6.23 -3.49
CA GLN A 29 -5.50 6.94 -4.17
C GLN A 29 -5.88 6.24 -5.47
N SER A 30 -7.18 6.11 -5.76
CA SER A 30 -7.65 5.66 -7.06
C SER A 30 -7.39 6.73 -8.14
N LEU A 31 -6.91 6.30 -9.30
CA LEU A 31 -6.79 7.13 -10.51
C LEU A 31 -8.14 7.40 -11.18
N LEU A 32 -9.14 6.54 -10.96
CA LEU A 32 -10.45 6.66 -11.58
C LEU A 32 -11.35 7.67 -10.87
N ASN A 33 -11.23 7.78 -9.54
CA ASN A 33 -11.96 8.75 -8.75
C ASN A 33 -11.07 9.29 -7.60
N PRO A 34 -10.14 10.21 -7.91
CA PRO A 34 -9.19 10.71 -6.93
C PRO A 34 -9.90 11.61 -5.90
N LEU A 35 -10.14 11.08 -4.71
CA LEU A 35 -10.58 11.85 -3.54
C LEU A 35 -9.36 12.25 -2.69
N GLY A 36 -8.96 13.52 -2.74
CA GLY A 36 -7.90 14.05 -1.87
C GLY A 36 -6.52 13.42 -2.08
N PHE A 37 -5.91 12.89 -1.02
CA PHE A 37 -4.68 12.07 -1.08
C PHE A 37 -4.97 10.57 -0.93
N GLY A 38 -6.24 10.18 -1.01
CA GLY A 38 -6.68 8.81 -0.81
C GLY A 38 -6.69 8.37 0.65
N SER A 39 -6.61 7.05 0.87
CA SER A 39 -6.61 6.44 2.20
C SER A 39 -5.18 6.28 2.72
N ALA A 40 -4.93 6.73 3.95
CA ALA A 40 -3.65 6.50 4.63
C ALA A 40 -3.48 5.01 4.93
N LEU A 41 -2.28 4.48 4.65
CA LEU A 41 -1.87 3.10 4.87
C LEU A 41 -0.95 2.97 6.08
N GLU A 42 0.06 3.85 6.18
CA GLU A 42 1.07 3.84 7.24
C GLU A 42 1.76 5.21 7.37
N THR A 43 2.44 5.49 8.48
CA THR A 43 3.23 6.70 8.70
C THR A 43 4.68 6.39 9.08
N PHE A 44 5.62 7.14 8.52
CA PHE A 44 7.06 7.00 8.73
C PHE A 44 7.66 8.31 9.22
N LEU A 45 8.77 8.22 9.97
CA LEU A 45 9.54 9.40 10.38
C LEU A 45 10.55 9.84 9.32
N ASP A 46 10.94 8.93 8.44
CA ASP A 46 11.94 9.14 7.39
C ASP A 46 11.32 9.05 5.98
N GLU A 47 11.83 9.89 5.06
CA GLU A 47 11.31 9.97 3.68
C GLU A 47 11.70 8.73 2.87
N ASP A 48 12.95 8.26 3.02
CA ASP A 48 13.48 7.13 2.25
C ASP A 48 12.80 5.83 2.67
N ASP A 49 12.51 5.67 3.96
CA ASP A 49 11.69 4.56 4.47
C ASP A 49 10.28 4.57 3.87
N ALA A 50 9.63 5.74 3.81
CA ALA A 50 8.29 5.87 3.24
C ALA A 50 8.28 5.58 1.72
N VAL A 51 9.30 6.04 0.99
CA VAL A 51 9.47 5.77 -0.45
C VAL A 51 9.71 4.29 -0.69
N SER A 52 10.58 3.66 0.10
CA SER A 52 10.84 2.22 0.03
C SER A 52 9.58 1.40 0.32
N ALA A 53 8.82 1.80 1.34
CA ALA A 53 7.53 1.19 1.66
C ALA A 53 6.50 1.36 0.53
N ALA A 54 6.49 2.50 -0.17
CA ALA A 54 5.60 2.72 -1.31
C ALA A 54 5.85 1.74 -2.46
N GLN A 55 7.12 1.53 -2.80
CA GLN A 55 7.52 0.59 -3.85
C GLN A 55 7.22 -0.85 -3.44
N TYR A 56 7.59 -1.22 -2.21
CA TYR A 56 7.30 -2.53 -1.64
C TYR A 56 5.79 -2.82 -1.61
N PHE A 57 4.98 -1.88 -1.13
CA PHE A 57 3.53 -2.04 -1.08
C PHE A 57 2.95 -2.27 -2.47
N CYS A 58 3.40 -1.52 -3.48
CA CYS A 58 2.92 -1.75 -4.84
C CYS A 58 3.30 -3.13 -5.39
N HIS A 59 4.51 -3.63 -5.07
CA HIS A 59 4.92 -4.99 -5.41
C HIS A 59 4.02 -6.04 -4.75
N MET A 60 3.78 -5.92 -3.44
CA MET A 60 2.90 -6.84 -2.71
C MET A 60 1.45 -6.78 -3.20
N TYR A 61 0.96 -5.59 -3.55
CA TYR A 61 -0.37 -5.43 -4.13
C TYR A 61 -0.47 -6.11 -5.49
N THR A 62 0.61 -6.10 -6.28
CA THR A 62 0.68 -6.80 -7.57
C THR A 62 0.49 -8.29 -7.40
N ILE A 63 1.26 -8.90 -6.52
CA ILE A 63 1.16 -10.34 -6.20
C ILE A 63 -0.25 -10.68 -5.68
N ALA A 64 -0.82 -9.83 -4.83
CA ALA A 64 -2.17 -10.02 -4.30
C ALA A 64 -3.23 -10.00 -5.42
N LYS A 65 -3.16 -9.03 -6.33
CA LYS A 65 -4.05 -8.91 -7.49
C LYS A 65 -3.99 -10.13 -8.40
N GLU A 66 -2.80 -10.63 -8.69
CA GLU A 66 -2.61 -11.84 -9.51
C GLU A 66 -3.27 -13.08 -8.88
N LYS A 67 -3.34 -13.12 -7.55
CA LYS A 67 -4.02 -14.18 -6.79
C LYS A 67 -5.52 -13.92 -6.58
N GLY A 68 -6.06 -12.84 -7.15
CA GLY A 68 -7.48 -12.49 -7.09
C GLY A 68 -7.89 -11.70 -5.84
N TYR A 69 -6.94 -11.18 -5.07
CA TYR A 69 -7.21 -10.25 -3.98
C TYR A 69 -7.37 -8.83 -4.52
N TYR A 70 -8.16 -8.01 -3.83
CA TYR A 70 -8.30 -6.59 -4.08
C TYR A 70 -8.17 -5.81 -2.78
N LEU A 71 -7.83 -4.52 -2.88
CA LEU A 71 -7.74 -3.67 -1.69
C LEU A 71 -9.14 -3.11 -1.36
N GLN A 72 -9.60 -3.35 -0.14
CA GLN A 72 -10.84 -2.80 0.41
C GLN A 72 -10.60 -2.38 1.85
N ASN A 73 -10.95 -1.13 2.19
CA ASN A 73 -10.79 -0.59 3.56
C ASN A 73 -9.38 -0.86 4.14
N ASN A 74 -8.34 -0.59 3.36
CA ASN A 74 -6.93 -0.85 3.73
C ASN A 74 -6.61 -2.32 4.06
N SER A 75 -7.38 -3.27 3.53
CA SER A 75 -7.08 -4.71 3.64
C SER A 75 -7.07 -5.35 2.26
N PHE A 76 -6.13 -6.27 2.04
CA PHE A 76 -6.18 -7.20 0.92
C PHE A 76 -7.25 -8.25 1.22
N THR A 77 -8.29 -8.30 0.40
CA THR A 77 -9.42 -9.20 0.59
C THR A 77 -9.74 -9.98 -0.68
N LYS A 78 -10.27 -11.17 -0.51
CA LYS A 78 -10.78 -12.05 -1.57
C LYS A 78 -11.98 -12.82 -1.00
N PRO A 79 -13.05 -13.06 -1.77
CA PRO A 79 -14.17 -13.85 -1.29
C PRO A 79 -13.71 -15.22 -0.77
N ASP A 80 -14.29 -15.65 0.35
CA ASP A 80 -14.01 -16.93 1.00
C ASP A 80 -12.56 -17.15 1.45
N LYS A 81 -11.79 -16.07 1.61
CA LYS A 81 -10.41 -16.07 2.11
C LYS A 81 -10.22 -15.06 3.23
N GLU A 82 -9.18 -15.30 4.03
CA GLU A 82 -8.77 -14.37 5.08
C GLU A 82 -8.37 -13.02 4.46
N SER A 83 -8.67 -11.93 5.17
CA SER A 83 -8.29 -10.57 4.78
C SER A 83 -7.06 -10.12 5.57
N TYR A 84 -6.12 -9.47 4.88
CA TYR A 84 -4.85 -9.05 5.46
C TYR A 84 -4.74 -7.53 5.44
N ALA A 85 -4.53 -6.92 6.61
CA ALA A 85 -4.39 -5.48 6.71
C ALA A 85 -3.12 -5.00 5.96
N ALA A 86 -3.25 -3.90 5.21
CA ALA A 86 -2.16 -3.33 4.41
C ALA A 86 -0.96 -2.89 5.27
N ASN A 87 -1.23 -2.27 6.42
CA ASN A 87 -0.19 -1.87 7.37
C ASN A 87 0.58 -3.08 7.90
N TRP A 88 -0.09 -4.20 8.19
CA TRP A 88 0.58 -5.44 8.60
C TRP A 88 1.55 -5.96 7.54
N VAL A 89 1.16 -5.92 6.26
CA VAL A 89 2.04 -6.31 5.14
C VAL A 89 3.25 -5.38 5.04
N ILE A 90 3.05 -4.08 5.22
CA ILE A 90 4.11 -3.05 5.23
C ILE A 90 5.09 -3.27 6.38
N GLU A 91 4.59 -3.48 7.61
CA GLU A 91 5.39 -3.70 8.81
C GLU A 91 6.21 -4.99 8.75
N LYS A 92 5.60 -6.07 8.25
CA LYS A 92 6.24 -7.40 8.22
C LYS A 92 7.32 -7.54 7.17
N LYS A 93 7.30 -6.72 6.11
CA LYS A 93 8.29 -6.75 5.00
C LYS A 93 8.51 -8.17 4.47
N PHE A 94 7.41 -8.86 4.16
CA PHE A 94 7.43 -10.20 3.57
C PHE A 94 8.27 -10.24 2.29
N SER A 95 8.97 -11.33 2.08
CA SER A 95 9.42 -11.68 0.74
C SER A 95 8.22 -12.02 -0.16
N GLU A 96 8.45 -11.96 -1.46
CA GLU A 96 7.46 -12.37 -2.46
C GLU A 96 6.99 -13.81 -2.27
N ASP A 97 7.89 -14.73 -1.92
CA ASP A 97 7.58 -16.14 -1.67
C ASP A 97 6.72 -16.33 -0.42
N GLU A 98 7.05 -15.64 0.67
CA GLU A 98 6.27 -15.67 1.91
C GLU A 98 4.85 -15.13 1.68
N TRP A 99 4.76 -13.96 1.03
CA TRP A 99 3.46 -13.35 0.74
C TRP A 99 2.63 -14.21 -0.20
N SER A 100 3.26 -14.78 -1.22
CA SER A 100 2.61 -15.72 -2.15
C SER A 100 2.10 -16.97 -1.46
N THR A 101 2.80 -17.45 -0.44
CA THR A 101 2.41 -18.62 0.36
C THR A 101 1.23 -18.29 1.26
N ILE A 102 1.26 -17.14 1.95
CA ILE A 102 0.15 -16.66 2.79
C ILE A 102 -1.14 -16.56 1.97
N LEU A 103 -1.07 -15.96 0.78
CA LEU A 103 -2.23 -15.78 -0.10
C LEU A 103 -2.73 -17.07 -0.77
N ALA A 104 -1.96 -18.16 -0.72
CA ALA A 104 -2.36 -19.46 -1.26
C ALA A 104 -3.18 -20.29 -0.26
N GLY A 105 -2.97 -20.07 1.04
CA GLY A 105 -3.75 -20.67 2.14
C GLY A 105 -5.22 -20.29 2.07
#